data_AF-A0A2I1GZH7-F1
#
_entry.id   AF-A0A2I1GZH7-F1
#
_cell.length_a   1.000
_cell.length_b   1.000
_cell.length_c   1.000
_cell.angle_alpha   90.00
_cell.angle_beta   90.00
_cell.angle_gamma   90.00
#
_symmetry.space_group_name_H-M   'P 1'
#
loop_
_entity.id
_entity.type
_entity.pdbx_description
1 polymer ?
#
loop_
_entity_poly.entity_id
_entity_poly.type
_entity_poly.pdbx_seq_one_letter_code
_entity_poly.pdbx_strand_id
1 'polypeptide(L)'
;MPAVKQYANSHYLAGARPFAVKLIEDIILQTPVYREEVIIDKSDTTYGDLESQADILLNERSDGSCVISMPFLLLQWLTTSTKCLQSPAIILLRKLFEFDGRRITWQDFEVFVAIFDAVKTMLFHQRESRNTNGAPVIMNLAKYFNIKDPTTYLNSLNIILPSNVDVCTSKQQFPKKTSIKDVRAGRSIKWDNDSCPMIVNGTGAEFADVFMVRGIKNVDEKVDGRLLLCSQCKLYSEKRLTKTDAEDENKKIFGALKKHLSRYSYKWLLVIYNTQIINYRIDNPRCIILDSIGMERHFGPTMAERAFYLLEHRKVNANFFDADELQQARGIGDTYASLIVEERKKSSFKD
;
A
#
# COMPACT_ATOMS: atom_id res chain seq x y z
N MET A 1 -27.04 5.80 -7.20
CA MET A 1 -26.34 4.66 -6.52
C MET A 1 -26.71 3.28 -7.09
N PRO A 2 -27.95 3.02 -7.57
CA PRO A 2 -28.32 1.74 -8.21
C PRO A 2 -27.63 1.48 -9.56
N ALA A 3 -27.42 2.52 -10.39
CA ALA A 3 -26.96 2.37 -11.77
C ALA A 3 -25.55 1.77 -11.91
N VAL A 4 -24.54 2.30 -11.21
CA VAL A 4 -23.19 1.73 -11.31
C VAL A 4 -23.12 0.39 -10.57
N LYS A 5 -23.91 0.17 -9.52
CA LYS A 5 -24.03 -1.15 -8.88
C LYS A 5 -24.61 -2.17 -9.87
N GLN A 6 -25.60 -1.77 -10.69
CA GLN A 6 -26.12 -2.57 -11.80
C GLN A 6 -25.10 -2.76 -12.92
N TYR A 7 -24.34 -1.74 -13.28
CA TYR A 7 -23.28 -1.80 -14.28
C TYR A 7 -22.17 -2.77 -13.86
N ALA A 8 -21.61 -2.59 -12.66
CA ALA A 8 -20.60 -3.51 -12.13
C ALA A 8 -21.18 -4.91 -11.84
N ASN A 9 -22.44 -5.01 -11.40
CA ASN A 9 -23.08 -6.31 -11.22
C ASN A 9 -23.25 -7.07 -12.54
N SER A 10 -23.63 -6.38 -13.61
CA SER A 10 -23.87 -6.97 -14.94
C SER A 10 -22.56 -7.26 -15.69
N HIS A 11 -21.54 -6.41 -15.57
CA HIS A 11 -20.27 -6.54 -16.31
C HIS A 11 -19.21 -7.35 -15.55
N TYR A 12 -19.08 -7.17 -14.22
CA TYR A 12 -18.01 -7.80 -13.42
C TYR A 12 -18.46 -8.98 -12.58
N LEU A 13 -19.69 -8.96 -12.04
CA LEU A 13 -20.13 -9.90 -11.01
C LEU A 13 -21.03 -11.04 -11.52
N ALA A 14 -21.63 -10.91 -12.70
CA ALA A 14 -22.51 -11.92 -13.28
C ALA A 14 -21.77 -13.13 -13.86
N GLY A 15 -20.47 -13.03 -14.19
CA GLY A 15 -19.74 -14.08 -14.92
C GLY A 15 -18.32 -14.43 -14.47
N ALA A 16 -17.49 -13.51 -13.96
CA ALA A 16 -16.04 -13.74 -13.91
C ALA A 16 -15.45 -13.62 -12.49
N ARG A 17 -15.69 -14.64 -11.66
CA ARG A 17 -15.19 -14.69 -10.26
C ARG A 17 -13.67 -14.54 -10.10
N PRO A 18 -12.80 -15.14 -10.93
CA PRO A 18 -11.35 -14.95 -10.81
C PRO A 18 -10.90 -13.61 -11.40
N PHE A 19 -11.74 -12.95 -12.21
CA PHE A 19 -11.39 -11.72 -12.94
C PHE A 19 -11.18 -10.58 -11.97
N ALA A 20 -12.12 -10.36 -11.04
CA ALA A 20 -12.00 -9.30 -10.05
C ALA A 20 -10.75 -9.48 -9.19
N VAL A 21 -10.41 -10.71 -8.81
CA VAL A 21 -9.22 -11.01 -8.01
C VAL A 21 -7.95 -10.69 -8.80
N LYS A 22 -7.84 -11.14 -10.06
CA LYS A 22 -6.66 -10.85 -10.89
C LYS A 22 -6.53 -9.36 -11.18
N LEU A 23 -7.62 -8.67 -11.52
CA LEU A 23 -7.61 -7.23 -11.75
C LEU A 23 -7.19 -6.44 -10.49
N ILE A 24 -7.70 -6.80 -9.30
CA ILE A 24 -7.26 -6.20 -8.03
C ILE A 24 -5.77 -6.48 -7.79
N GLU A 25 -5.31 -7.72 -8.01
CA GLU A 25 -3.89 -8.05 -7.89
C GLU A 25 -3.04 -7.19 -8.84
N ASP A 26 -3.45 -7.03 -10.10
CA ASP A 26 -2.70 -6.29 -11.10
C ASP A 26 -2.64 -4.79 -10.80
N ILE A 27 -3.72 -4.22 -10.25
CA ILE A 27 -3.77 -2.83 -9.78
C ILE A 27 -2.85 -2.62 -8.56
N ILE A 28 -3.01 -3.43 -7.50
CA ILE A 28 -2.29 -3.21 -6.23
C ILE A 28 -0.79 -3.54 -6.36
N LEU A 29 -0.46 -4.58 -7.13
CA LEU A 29 0.93 -4.98 -7.36
C LEU A 29 1.60 -4.20 -8.50
N GLN A 30 0.84 -3.35 -9.21
CA GLN A 30 1.28 -2.58 -10.38
C GLN A 30 1.95 -3.44 -11.43
N THR A 31 1.30 -4.56 -11.75
CA THR A 31 1.77 -5.46 -12.80
C THR A 31 1.84 -4.70 -14.11
N PRO A 32 2.97 -4.76 -14.83
CA PRO A 32 3.00 -4.32 -16.22
C PRO A 32 2.07 -5.22 -17.04
N VAL A 33 1.13 -4.62 -17.77
CA VAL A 33 0.17 -5.33 -18.64
C VAL A 33 0.20 -4.75 -20.05
N TYR A 34 -0.31 -5.48 -21.03
CA TYR A 34 -0.49 -4.97 -22.41
C TYR A 34 -1.96 -4.86 -22.75
N ARG A 35 -2.33 -3.96 -23.67
CA ARG A 35 -3.73 -3.71 -24.05
C ARG A 35 -4.40 -4.98 -24.59
N GLU A 36 -3.64 -5.76 -25.33
CA GLU A 36 -4.07 -6.99 -26.00
C GLU A 36 -3.99 -8.21 -25.06
N GLU A 37 -3.45 -8.05 -23.85
CA GLU A 37 -3.35 -9.13 -22.88
C GLU A 37 -4.75 -9.45 -22.33
N VAL A 38 -5.11 -10.72 -22.43
CA VAL A 38 -6.35 -11.26 -21.88
C VAL A 38 -6.23 -11.35 -20.36
N ILE A 39 -7.24 -10.85 -19.65
CA ILE A 39 -7.20 -10.75 -18.18
C ILE A 39 -7.26 -12.13 -17.53
N ILE A 40 -7.99 -13.10 -18.12
CA ILE A 40 -7.97 -14.51 -17.71
C ILE A 40 -8.08 -15.37 -18.95
N ASP A 41 -7.26 -16.41 -19.06
CA ASP A 41 -7.23 -17.41 -20.15
C ASP A 41 -8.59 -18.04 -20.55
N LYS A 42 -9.66 -17.84 -19.77
CA LYS A 42 -11.03 -18.35 -20.03
C LYS A 42 -12.04 -17.25 -20.37
N SER A 43 -11.58 -16.03 -20.62
CA SER A 43 -12.35 -14.84 -20.94
C SER A 43 -11.81 -14.26 -22.24
N ASP A 44 -12.66 -13.67 -23.05
CA ASP A 44 -12.24 -12.94 -24.26
C ASP A 44 -11.94 -11.46 -23.94
N THR A 45 -11.97 -11.06 -22.66
CA THR A 45 -11.81 -9.67 -22.24
C THR A 45 -10.34 -9.33 -22.01
N THR A 46 -9.86 -8.34 -22.76
CA THR A 46 -8.52 -7.76 -22.64
C THR A 46 -8.51 -6.51 -21.77
N TYR A 47 -7.32 -6.03 -21.40
CA TYR A 47 -7.20 -4.73 -20.73
C TYR A 47 -7.64 -3.56 -21.63
N GLY A 48 -7.39 -3.64 -22.93
CA GLY A 48 -7.82 -2.66 -23.92
C GLY A 48 -9.34 -2.54 -23.99
N ASP A 49 -10.06 -3.66 -23.85
CA ASP A 49 -11.53 -3.64 -23.77
C ASP A 49 -12.02 -2.85 -22.55
N LEU A 50 -11.41 -3.05 -21.38
CA LEU A 50 -11.76 -2.29 -20.17
C LEU A 50 -11.42 -0.80 -20.29
N GLU A 51 -10.28 -0.47 -20.92
CA GLU A 51 -9.91 0.92 -21.21
C GLU A 51 -10.92 1.59 -22.16
N SER A 52 -11.32 0.90 -23.23
CA SER A 52 -12.31 1.40 -24.20
C SER A 52 -13.69 1.65 -23.59
N GLN A 53 -14.01 0.94 -22.49
CA GLN A 53 -15.24 1.10 -21.71
C GLN A 53 -15.12 2.17 -20.62
N ALA A 54 -13.94 2.81 -20.49
CA ALA A 54 -13.60 3.79 -19.46
C ALA A 54 -13.68 3.23 -18.02
N ASP A 55 -13.52 1.92 -17.85
CA ASP A 55 -13.53 1.28 -16.54
C ASP A 55 -12.17 1.33 -15.83
N ILE A 56 -11.10 1.38 -16.63
CA ILE A 56 -9.73 1.58 -16.20
C ILE A 56 -9.04 2.60 -17.11
N LEU A 57 -7.89 3.10 -16.66
CA LEU A 57 -6.93 3.81 -17.51
C LEU A 57 -5.64 3.00 -17.58
N LEU A 58 -5.06 2.86 -18.77
CA LEU A 58 -3.77 2.21 -18.96
C LEU A 58 -2.69 3.28 -19.15
N ASN A 59 -1.89 3.47 -18.10
CA ASN A 59 -0.79 4.43 -18.10
C ASN A 59 0.42 3.79 -18.74
N GLU A 60 0.70 4.17 -19.98
CA GLU A 60 1.79 3.61 -20.78
C GLU A 60 3.17 3.97 -20.23
N ARG A 61 4.07 2.98 -20.27
CA ARG A 61 5.48 3.08 -19.91
C ARG A 61 6.33 3.10 -21.18
N SER A 62 7.60 3.49 -21.03
CA SER A 62 8.55 3.58 -22.15
C SER A 62 8.81 2.27 -22.90
N ASP A 63 8.50 1.13 -22.28
CA ASP A 63 8.65 -0.21 -22.87
C ASP A 63 7.36 -0.73 -23.54
N GLY A 64 6.33 0.11 -23.65
CA GLY A 64 5.01 -0.25 -24.20
C GLY A 64 4.11 -1.01 -23.24
N SER A 65 4.59 -1.40 -22.05
CA SER A 65 3.73 -1.95 -21.00
C SER A 65 2.94 -0.83 -20.32
N CYS A 66 1.83 -1.19 -19.68
CA CYS A 66 0.93 -0.27 -19.01
C CYS A 66 0.79 -0.58 -17.52
N VAL A 67 0.50 0.44 -16.71
CA VAL A 67 0.01 0.29 -15.32
C VAL A 67 -1.45 0.68 -15.27
N ILE A 68 -2.23 -0.11 -14.58
CA ILE A 68 -3.67 0.11 -14.43
C ILE A 68 -3.94 1.18 -13.37
N SER A 69 -4.65 2.23 -13.73
CA SER A 69 -5.38 3.10 -12.80
C SER A 69 -6.86 2.74 -12.84
N MET A 70 -7.50 2.77 -11.68
CA MET A 70 -8.95 2.57 -11.57
C MET A 70 -9.53 3.57 -10.56
N PRO A 71 -10.71 4.15 -10.81
CA PRO A 71 -11.43 4.91 -9.81
C PRO A 71 -11.59 4.15 -8.49
N PHE A 72 -11.29 4.80 -7.37
CA PHE A 72 -11.30 4.18 -6.04
C PHE A 72 -12.64 3.54 -5.67
N LEU A 73 -13.77 4.15 -6.07
CA LEU A 73 -15.10 3.57 -5.88
C LEU A 73 -15.32 2.27 -6.66
N LEU A 74 -14.78 2.17 -7.88
CA LEU A 74 -14.88 0.94 -8.67
C LEU A 74 -14.03 -0.17 -8.02
N LEU A 75 -12.81 0.17 -7.59
CA LEU A 75 -11.96 -0.76 -6.86
C LEU A 75 -12.64 -1.25 -5.56
N GLN A 76 -13.23 -0.32 -4.78
CA GLN A 76 -14.02 -0.66 -3.60
C GLN A 76 -15.12 -1.66 -3.95
N TRP A 77 -15.82 -1.47 -5.05
CA TRP A 77 -16.93 -2.35 -5.41
C TRP A 77 -16.48 -3.73 -5.88
N LEU A 78 -15.37 -3.82 -6.61
CA LEU A 78 -14.78 -5.12 -6.97
C LEU A 78 -14.50 -5.98 -5.73
N THR A 79 -14.15 -5.36 -4.60
CA THR A 79 -13.92 -6.10 -3.35
C THR A 79 -15.18 -6.62 -2.66
N THR A 80 -16.38 -6.19 -3.09
CA THR A 80 -17.66 -6.60 -2.46
C THR A 80 -18.16 -7.96 -2.95
N SER A 81 -17.54 -8.55 -3.98
CA SER A 81 -17.94 -9.87 -4.48
C SER A 81 -17.72 -10.97 -3.43
N THR A 82 -18.61 -11.95 -3.35
CA THR A 82 -18.53 -13.04 -2.36
C THR A 82 -17.24 -13.87 -2.45
N LYS A 83 -16.60 -13.92 -3.64
CA LYS A 83 -15.31 -14.60 -3.84
C LYS A 83 -14.11 -13.74 -3.42
N CYS A 84 -14.18 -12.42 -3.61
CA CYS A 84 -13.19 -11.49 -3.04
C CYS A 84 -13.13 -11.63 -1.51
N LEU A 85 -14.27 -11.92 -0.86
CA LEU A 85 -14.35 -12.20 0.58
C LEU A 85 -13.72 -13.54 1.02
N GLN A 86 -13.21 -14.35 0.08
CA GLN A 86 -12.41 -15.53 0.42
C GLN A 86 -10.90 -15.20 0.49
N SER A 87 -10.45 -14.10 -0.11
CA SER A 87 -9.05 -13.67 -0.03
C SER A 87 -8.83 -12.82 1.23
N PRO A 88 -7.99 -13.25 2.18
CA PRO A 88 -7.66 -12.44 3.36
C PRO A 88 -7.08 -11.07 2.98
N ALA A 89 -6.31 -11.01 1.88
CA ALA A 89 -5.77 -9.77 1.36
C ALA A 89 -6.86 -8.79 0.93
N ILE A 90 -7.86 -9.25 0.18
CA ILE A 90 -8.94 -8.38 -0.28
C ILE A 90 -9.87 -7.98 0.88
N ILE A 91 -10.11 -8.88 1.83
CA ILE A 91 -10.83 -8.53 3.08
C ILE A 91 -10.10 -7.42 3.84
N LEU A 92 -8.77 -7.50 3.93
CA LEU A 92 -7.98 -6.49 4.60
C LEU A 92 -7.96 -5.17 3.81
N LEU A 93 -7.85 -5.23 2.48
CA LEU A 93 -7.91 -4.07 1.57
C LEU A 93 -9.21 -3.29 1.76
N ARG A 94 -10.34 -3.97 2.02
CA ARG A 94 -11.63 -3.32 2.26
C ARG A 94 -11.62 -2.28 3.36
N LYS A 95 -10.79 -2.48 4.39
CA LYS A 95 -10.66 -1.52 5.49
C LYS A 95 -10.14 -0.15 5.04
N LEU A 96 -9.42 -0.07 3.91
CA LEU A 96 -9.00 1.21 3.31
C LEU A 96 -10.16 1.97 2.68
N PHE A 97 -11.24 1.28 2.33
CA PHE A 97 -12.45 1.86 1.73
C PHE A 97 -13.55 2.17 2.76
N GLU A 98 -13.37 1.81 4.03
CA GLU A 98 -14.34 2.04 5.11
C GLU A 98 -14.15 3.38 5.81
N PHE A 99 -13.19 4.19 5.34
CA PHE A 99 -12.92 5.52 5.86
C PHE A 99 -14.06 6.49 5.51
N ASP A 100 -14.57 7.22 6.50
CA ASP A 100 -15.77 8.07 6.35
C ASP A 100 -15.45 9.54 6.02
N GLY A 101 -14.18 9.91 5.83
CA GLY A 101 -13.80 11.24 5.38
C GLY A 101 -13.96 12.38 6.40
N ARG A 102 -14.64 12.15 7.53
CA ARG A 102 -15.12 13.22 8.43
C ARG A 102 -14.04 13.78 9.36
N ARG A 103 -13.07 12.95 9.74
CA ARG A 103 -11.93 13.36 10.57
C ARG A 103 -10.69 12.61 10.13
N ILE A 104 -9.92 13.23 9.23
CA ILE A 104 -8.62 12.70 8.86
C ILE A 104 -7.62 13.07 9.94
N THR A 105 -7.00 12.06 10.52
CA THR A 105 -5.90 12.19 11.45
C THR A 105 -4.62 11.69 10.80
N TRP A 106 -3.49 12.18 11.31
CA TRP A 106 -2.19 11.71 10.89
C TRP A 106 -2.03 10.18 11.04
N GLN A 107 -2.61 9.60 12.10
CA GLN A 107 -2.61 8.16 12.34
C GLN A 107 -3.36 7.36 11.26
N ASP A 108 -4.32 7.96 10.56
CA ASP A 108 -5.02 7.27 9.46
C ASP A 108 -4.09 6.98 8.30
N PHE A 109 -3.09 7.85 8.05
CA PHE A 109 -2.04 7.56 7.08
C PHE A 109 -1.12 6.42 7.53
N GLU A 110 -0.75 6.37 8.82
CA GLU A 110 0.05 5.26 9.38
C GLU A 110 -0.70 3.92 9.25
N VAL A 111 -1.99 3.90 9.57
CA VAL A 111 -2.87 2.74 9.39
C VAL A 111 -3.00 2.37 7.91
N PHE A 112 -3.11 3.36 7.01
CA PHE A 112 -3.13 3.13 5.57
C PHE A 112 -1.87 2.42 5.09
N VAL A 113 -0.68 2.91 5.46
CA VAL A 113 0.61 2.29 5.11
C VAL A 113 0.68 0.85 5.62
N ALA A 114 0.32 0.63 6.89
CA ALA A 114 0.34 -0.69 7.51
C ALA A 114 -0.59 -1.68 6.79
N ILE A 115 -1.81 -1.25 6.45
CA ILE A 115 -2.78 -2.08 5.73
C ILE A 115 -2.32 -2.33 4.30
N PHE A 116 -1.90 -1.30 3.57
CA PHE A 116 -1.50 -1.43 2.17
C PHE A 116 -0.34 -2.40 2.01
N ASP A 117 0.72 -2.26 2.80
CA ASP A 117 1.88 -3.14 2.72
C ASP A 117 1.56 -4.59 3.17
N ALA A 118 0.65 -4.78 4.14
CA ALA A 118 0.14 -6.10 4.49
C ALA A 118 -0.63 -6.74 3.31
N VAL A 119 -1.52 -5.99 2.66
CA VAL A 119 -2.25 -6.43 1.46
C VAL A 119 -1.28 -6.78 0.35
N LYS A 120 -0.34 -5.89 0.03
CA LYS A 120 0.68 -6.08 -1.00
C LYS A 120 1.52 -7.34 -0.74
N THR A 121 1.94 -7.57 0.50
CA THR A 121 2.64 -8.79 0.92
C THR A 121 1.81 -10.04 0.60
N MET A 122 0.54 -10.07 1.03
CA MET A 122 -0.33 -11.23 0.84
C MET A 122 -0.69 -11.46 -0.63
N LEU A 123 -0.90 -10.41 -1.43
CA LEU A 123 -1.17 -10.53 -2.86
C LEU A 123 0.06 -11.04 -3.63
N PHE A 124 1.26 -10.56 -3.31
CA PHE A 124 2.49 -11.13 -3.87
C PHE A 124 2.64 -12.60 -3.49
N HIS A 125 2.42 -12.96 -2.22
CA HIS A 125 2.43 -14.37 -1.81
C HIS A 125 1.43 -15.20 -2.62
N GLN A 126 0.18 -14.74 -2.72
CA GLN A 126 -0.89 -15.43 -3.45
C GLN A 126 -0.52 -15.64 -4.92
N ARG A 127 0.13 -14.67 -5.56
CA ARG A 127 0.54 -14.76 -6.96
C ARG A 127 1.71 -15.72 -7.15
N GLU A 128 2.79 -15.52 -6.41
CA GLU A 128 4.02 -16.30 -6.59
C GLU A 128 3.82 -17.75 -6.13
N SER A 129 3.00 -17.99 -5.10
CA SER A 129 2.70 -19.35 -4.62
C SER A 129 2.04 -20.26 -5.66
N ARG A 130 1.40 -19.70 -6.69
CA ARG A 130 0.89 -20.46 -7.86
C ARG A 130 2.01 -21.21 -8.59
N ASN A 131 3.24 -20.72 -8.49
CA ASN A 131 4.41 -21.23 -9.20
C ASN A 131 5.42 -21.94 -8.29
N THR A 132 5.30 -21.83 -6.96
CA THR A 132 6.39 -22.27 -6.04
C THR A 132 6.24 -23.67 -5.45
N ASN A 133 5.24 -24.49 -5.79
CA ASN A 133 5.08 -25.88 -5.32
C ASN A 133 5.33 -26.07 -3.80
N GLY A 134 4.89 -25.13 -2.96
CA GLY A 134 5.06 -25.17 -1.51
C GLY A 134 6.39 -24.60 -0.97
N ALA A 135 7.29 -24.15 -1.84
CA ALA A 135 8.48 -23.40 -1.42
C ALA A 135 8.10 -21.98 -0.92
N PRO A 136 8.87 -21.41 0.03
CA PRO A 136 8.64 -20.05 0.52
C PRO A 136 8.65 -19.04 -0.62
N VAL A 137 7.68 -18.12 -0.62
CA VAL A 137 7.67 -17.00 -1.55
C VAL A 137 8.71 -15.98 -1.10
N ILE A 138 9.66 -15.71 -1.98
CA ILE A 138 10.80 -14.81 -1.74
C ILE A 138 10.71 -13.64 -2.70
N MET A 139 10.95 -12.44 -2.18
CA MET A 139 10.92 -11.22 -2.96
C MET A 139 12.11 -10.33 -2.65
N ASN A 140 12.73 -9.81 -3.71
CA ASN A 140 13.74 -8.78 -3.57
C ASN A 140 13.13 -7.48 -3.02
N LEU A 141 13.81 -6.84 -2.07
CA LEU A 141 13.29 -5.68 -1.36
C LEU A 141 13.14 -4.44 -2.27
N ALA A 142 14.03 -4.27 -3.26
CA ALA A 142 13.91 -3.21 -4.24
C ALA A 142 12.66 -3.40 -5.12
N LYS A 143 12.36 -4.65 -5.52
CA LYS A 143 11.11 -4.98 -6.23
C LYS A 143 9.88 -4.75 -5.37
N TYR A 144 9.93 -5.13 -4.08
CA TYR A 144 8.82 -4.92 -3.15
C TYR A 144 8.43 -3.44 -3.04
N PHE A 145 9.39 -2.53 -2.90
CA PHE A 145 9.14 -1.08 -2.85
C PHE A 145 9.11 -0.39 -4.22
N ASN A 146 9.31 -1.14 -5.32
CA ASN A 146 9.37 -0.63 -6.69
C ASN A 146 10.37 0.54 -6.89
N ILE A 147 11.60 0.36 -6.40
CA ILE A 147 12.67 1.37 -6.48
C ILE A 147 13.34 1.32 -7.86
N LYS A 148 13.39 2.47 -8.57
CA LYS A 148 13.97 2.57 -9.93
C LYS A 148 15.49 2.45 -9.96
N ASP A 149 16.18 2.99 -8.95
CA ASP A 149 17.64 3.00 -8.85
C ASP A 149 18.10 2.49 -7.47
N PRO A 150 17.89 1.19 -7.18
CA PRO A 150 18.18 0.64 -5.86
C PRO A 150 19.67 0.55 -5.58
N THR A 151 20.04 0.78 -4.32
CA THR A 151 21.41 0.56 -3.85
C THR A 151 21.80 -0.92 -3.93
N THR A 152 23.10 -1.20 -3.99
CA THR A 152 23.61 -2.60 -3.92
C THR A 152 23.08 -3.34 -2.70
N TYR A 153 22.91 -2.65 -1.58
CA TYR A 153 22.34 -3.23 -0.36
C TYR A 153 20.90 -3.70 -0.56
N LEU A 154 20.01 -2.85 -1.11
CA LEU A 154 18.61 -3.23 -1.37
C LEU A 154 18.51 -4.38 -2.37
N ASN A 155 19.33 -4.36 -3.42
CA ASN A 155 19.41 -5.44 -4.40
C ASN A 155 19.89 -6.77 -3.80
N SER A 156 20.70 -6.73 -2.74
CA SER A 156 21.16 -7.94 -2.06
C SER A 156 20.13 -8.54 -1.08
N LEU A 157 19.09 -7.80 -0.73
CA LEU A 157 18.13 -8.24 0.29
C LEU A 157 16.90 -8.90 -0.33
N ASN A 158 16.70 -10.17 0.02
CA ASN A 158 15.47 -10.89 -0.27
C ASN A 158 14.70 -11.19 1.01
N ILE A 159 13.42 -10.84 1.03
CA ILE A 159 12.51 -11.06 2.15
C ILE A 159 11.57 -12.23 1.85
N ILE A 160 11.20 -12.95 2.91
CA ILE A 160 10.18 -14.00 2.85
C ILE A 160 8.82 -13.35 3.03
N LEU A 161 7.90 -13.58 2.09
CA LEU A 161 6.54 -13.06 2.13
C LEU A 161 5.60 -14.10 2.76
N PRO A 162 5.02 -13.84 3.94
CA PRO A 162 4.02 -14.73 4.54
C PRO A 162 2.69 -14.71 3.77
N SER A 163 1.94 -15.81 3.86
CA SER A 163 0.62 -15.97 3.22
C SER A 163 -0.48 -15.14 3.87
N ASN A 164 -0.31 -14.81 5.15
CA ASN A 164 -1.23 -13.99 5.92
C ASN A 164 -0.46 -12.97 6.76
N VAL A 165 -0.92 -11.72 6.74
CA VAL A 165 -0.35 -10.62 7.51
C VAL A 165 -1.46 -9.91 8.25
N ASP A 166 -1.44 -10.01 9.57
CA ASP A 166 -2.33 -9.23 10.42
C ASP A 166 -1.86 -7.77 10.51
N VAL A 167 -2.79 -6.85 10.76
CA VAL A 167 -2.48 -5.44 11.06
C VAL A 167 -2.93 -5.14 12.48
N CYS A 168 -2.00 -4.73 13.32
CA CYS A 168 -2.23 -4.38 14.71
C CYS A 168 -1.92 -2.90 14.95
N THR A 169 -2.67 -2.29 15.85
CA THR A 169 -2.39 -0.92 16.32
C THR A 169 -2.04 -0.99 17.79
N SER A 170 -0.97 -0.32 18.21
CA SER A 170 -0.55 -0.30 19.61
C SER A 170 -0.64 1.10 20.21
N LYS A 171 -1.01 1.20 21.49
CA LYS A 171 -0.86 2.44 22.28
C LYS A 171 0.48 2.50 23.01
N GLN A 172 1.22 1.40 23.03
CA GLN A 172 2.51 1.33 23.71
C GLN A 172 3.62 1.83 22.76
N GLN A 173 4.57 2.57 23.33
CA GLN A 173 5.74 3.06 22.61
C GLN A 173 6.81 1.96 22.54
N PHE A 174 6.79 1.15 21.48
CA PHE A 174 7.88 0.23 21.15
C PHE A 174 9.08 1.08 20.64
N PRO A 175 10.36 0.71 20.90
CA PRO A 175 10.83 -0.52 21.54
C PRO A 175 11.06 -0.37 23.05
N LYS A 176 10.79 0.81 23.61
CA LYS A 176 10.92 1.10 25.05
C LYS A 176 10.03 0.18 25.88
N LYS A 177 8.82 -0.11 25.39
CA LYS A 177 7.96 -1.20 25.87
C LYS A 177 7.99 -2.34 24.86
N THR A 178 8.72 -3.41 25.15
CA THR A 178 8.84 -4.59 24.29
C THR A 178 7.58 -5.45 24.26
N SER A 179 6.77 -5.38 25.34
CA SER A 179 5.45 -5.97 25.41
C SER A 179 4.41 -4.94 24.95
N ILE A 180 3.94 -5.12 23.72
CA ILE A 180 2.92 -4.29 23.10
C ILE A 180 1.64 -5.10 22.89
N LYS A 181 0.49 -4.44 23.02
CA LYS A 181 -0.83 -5.06 22.86
C LYS A 181 -1.57 -4.42 21.69
N ASP A 182 -2.34 -5.25 20.99
CA ASP A 182 -3.26 -4.75 19.97
C ASP A 182 -4.44 -4.07 20.65
N VAL A 183 -4.73 -2.84 20.24
CA VAL A 183 -5.84 -2.04 20.76
C VAL A 183 -7.17 -2.72 20.50
N ARG A 184 -7.34 -3.39 19.35
CA ARG A 184 -8.62 -4.01 18.97
C ARG A 184 -8.87 -5.28 19.78
N ALA A 185 -7.91 -6.20 19.80
CA ALA A 185 -8.07 -7.49 20.46
C ALA A 185 -7.73 -7.48 21.96
N GLY A 186 -7.00 -6.47 22.46
CA GLY A 186 -6.46 -6.43 23.82
C GLY A 186 -5.35 -7.47 24.09
N ARG A 187 -4.93 -8.22 23.05
CA ARG A 187 -3.97 -9.34 23.15
C ARG A 187 -2.55 -8.85 22.93
N SER A 188 -1.59 -9.56 23.52
CA SER A 188 -0.16 -9.32 23.28
C SER A 188 0.19 -9.58 21.81
N ILE A 189 0.91 -8.64 21.19
CA ILE A 189 1.36 -8.77 19.80
C ILE A 189 2.68 -9.52 19.79
N LYS A 190 2.70 -10.67 19.11
CA LYS A 190 3.94 -11.39 18.80
C LYS A 190 4.62 -10.73 17.60
N TRP A 191 5.35 -9.65 17.86
CA TRP A 191 5.95 -8.80 16.83
C TRP A 191 7.27 -9.34 16.23
N ASP A 192 7.83 -10.40 16.81
CA ASP A 192 9.08 -11.05 16.37
C ASP A 192 8.92 -12.57 16.22
N ASN A 193 8.15 -12.98 15.22
CA ASN A 193 7.98 -14.35 14.79
C ASN A 193 7.98 -14.46 13.25
N ASP A 194 7.66 -15.62 12.69
CA ASP A 194 7.75 -15.81 11.22
C ASP A 194 6.50 -15.32 10.47
N SER A 195 5.38 -15.11 11.17
CA SER A 195 4.11 -14.62 10.62
C SER A 195 3.85 -13.15 10.96
N CYS A 196 4.90 -12.36 11.25
CA CYS A 196 4.80 -11.08 11.95
C CYS A 196 3.73 -10.14 11.39
N PRO A 197 2.89 -9.56 12.26
CA PRO A 197 1.95 -8.54 11.85
C PRO A 197 2.66 -7.26 11.41
N MET A 198 1.93 -6.46 10.65
CA MET A 198 2.18 -5.04 10.50
C MET A 198 1.71 -4.29 11.74
N ILE A 199 2.55 -3.44 12.30
CA ILE A 199 2.26 -2.78 13.58
C ILE A 199 2.34 -1.27 13.40
N VAL A 200 1.22 -0.60 13.65
CA VAL A 200 1.20 0.84 13.89
C VAL A 200 1.59 1.07 15.34
N ASN A 201 2.68 1.81 15.54
CA ASN A 201 3.28 2.04 16.84
C ASN A 201 2.50 3.09 17.65
N GLY A 202 2.74 3.13 18.96
CA GLY A 202 2.12 4.14 19.81
C GLY A 202 2.69 5.53 19.55
N THR A 203 1.82 6.55 19.54
CA THR A 203 2.22 7.95 19.39
C THR A 203 3.39 8.33 20.31
N GLY A 204 4.40 8.99 19.73
CA GLY A 204 5.61 9.41 20.46
C GLY A 204 6.61 8.29 20.71
N ALA A 205 6.50 7.17 20.00
CA ALA A 205 7.52 6.13 20.02
C ALA A 205 8.89 6.68 19.62
N GLU A 206 9.93 6.13 20.23
CA GLU A 206 11.33 6.54 19.98
C GLU A 206 11.86 6.04 18.62
N PHE A 207 11.11 5.18 17.93
CA PHE A 207 11.42 4.68 16.59
C PHE A 207 10.12 4.37 15.83
N ALA A 208 10.14 4.52 14.51
CA ALA A 208 9.16 4.06 13.51
C ALA A 208 7.67 4.19 13.86
N ASP A 209 6.92 4.90 13.02
CA ASP A 209 5.46 4.99 13.15
C ASP A 209 4.76 3.67 12.78
N VAL A 210 5.30 2.96 11.79
CA VAL A 210 4.85 1.63 11.39
C VAL A 210 6.05 0.71 11.29
N PHE A 211 5.95 -0.54 11.74
CA PHE A 211 7.05 -1.49 11.59
C PHE A 211 6.59 -2.94 11.40
N MET A 212 7.49 -3.75 10.84
CA MET A 212 7.33 -5.19 10.76
C MET A 212 8.67 -5.91 10.73
N VAL A 213 8.66 -7.20 11.07
CA VAL A 213 9.82 -8.08 10.96
C VAL A 213 9.58 -9.09 9.84
N ARG A 214 10.60 -9.37 9.02
CA ARG A 214 10.56 -10.38 7.96
C ARG A 214 11.78 -11.27 8.00
N GLY A 215 11.61 -12.55 7.69
CA GLY A 215 12.75 -13.44 7.44
C GLY A 215 13.50 -12.98 6.19
N ILE A 216 14.83 -13.12 6.19
CA ILE A 216 15.68 -12.84 5.03
C ILE A 216 16.36 -14.11 4.54
N LYS A 217 16.53 -14.24 3.22
CA LYS A 217 17.23 -15.35 2.58
C LYS A 217 18.37 -14.79 1.75
N ASN A 218 19.59 -15.29 1.95
CA ASN A 218 20.72 -14.95 1.09
C ASN A 218 20.66 -15.74 -0.23
N VAL A 219 21.54 -15.35 -1.17
CA VAL A 219 21.68 -15.97 -2.50
C VAL A 219 21.86 -17.49 -2.42
N ASP A 220 22.48 -18.02 -1.36
CA ASP A 220 22.69 -19.46 -1.13
C ASP A 220 21.51 -20.19 -0.46
N GLU A 221 20.32 -19.60 -0.49
CA GLU A 221 19.07 -20.20 -0.02
C GLU A 221 18.99 -20.60 1.48
N LYS A 222 19.90 -20.16 2.34
CA LYS A 222 19.75 -20.27 3.79
C LYS A 222 19.05 -19.04 4.38
N VAL A 223 18.17 -19.26 5.37
CA VAL A 223 17.54 -18.17 6.14
C VAL A 223 18.63 -17.48 6.96
N ASP A 224 18.94 -16.22 6.63
CA ASP A 224 19.99 -15.40 7.28
C ASP A 224 19.41 -14.51 8.40
N GLY A 225 18.45 -15.05 9.14
CA GLY A 225 17.77 -14.36 10.23
C GLY A 225 16.64 -13.45 9.76
N ARG A 226 16.47 -12.31 10.43
CA ARG A 226 15.32 -11.43 10.28
C ARG A 226 15.73 -9.98 10.06
N LEU A 227 14.97 -9.26 9.25
CA LEU A 227 15.08 -7.85 8.96
C LEU A 227 13.91 -7.10 9.59
N LEU A 228 14.22 -6.03 10.32
CA LEU A 228 13.22 -5.09 10.85
C LEU A 228 13.01 -3.96 9.84
N LEU A 229 11.81 -3.87 9.29
CA LEU A 229 11.40 -2.78 8.41
C LEU A 229 10.71 -1.71 9.25
N CYS A 230 11.26 -0.51 9.22
CA CYS A 230 10.84 0.64 9.99
C CYS A 230 10.33 1.73 9.04
N SER A 231 9.02 1.96 9.04
CA SER A 231 8.40 3.02 8.25
C SER A 231 8.18 4.26 9.11
N GLN A 232 8.66 5.39 8.62
CA GLN A 232 8.41 6.70 9.18
C GLN A 232 7.52 7.48 8.22
N CYS A 233 6.32 7.77 8.67
CA CYS A 233 5.44 8.69 7.99
C CYS A 233 5.88 10.10 8.44
N LYS A 234 6.07 11.06 7.54
CA LYS A 234 6.37 12.45 7.94
C LYS A 234 5.42 13.41 7.23
N LEU A 235 4.60 14.12 8.01
CA LEU A 235 3.84 15.26 7.52
C LEU A 235 4.72 16.50 7.58
N TYR A 236 5.03 17.07 6.42
CA TYR A 236 5.40 18.46 6.37
C TYR A 236 4.42 19.22 5.47
N SER A 237 3.57 20.05 6.09
CA SER A 237 2.61 20.90 5.40
C SER A 237 3.27 22.10 4.71
N GLU A 238 4.36 22.61 5.29
CA GLU A 238 5.06 23.83 4.82
C GLU A 238 6.58 23.67 4.76
N LYS A 239 7.15 22.83 5.64
CA LYS A 239 8.57 22.49 5.63
C LYS A 239 8.83 21.45 4.53
N ARG A 240 10.05 21.40 4.00
CA ARG A 240 10.52 20.26 3.19
C ARG A 240 11.44 19.39 4.04
N LEU A 241 11.32 18.07 3.93
CA LEU A 241 12.28 17.14 4.50
C LEU A 241 13.65 17.46 3.92
N THR A 242 14.63 17.70 4.79
CA THR A 242 16.03 17.92 4.42
C THR A 242 16.87 16.66 4.61
N LYS A 243 18.08 16.63 4.02
CA LYS A 243 19.03 15.54 4.23
C LYS A 243 19.30 15.32 5.71
N THR A 244 19.51 16.39 6.46
CA THR A 244 19.75 16.35 7.91
C THR A 244 18.56 15.77 8.66
N ASP A 245 17.33 16.15 8.33
CA ASP A 245 16.13 15.59 8.99
C ASP A 245 16.09 14.05 8.80
N ALA A 246 16.35 13.57 7.59
CA ALA A 246 16.34 12.14 7.30
C ALA A 246 17.51 11.37 7.97
N GLU A 247 18.71 11.97 7.99
CA GLU A 247 19.86 11.41 8.70
C GLU A 247 19.61 11.33 10.22
N ASP A 248 18.92 12.32 10.79
CA ASP A 248 18.59 12.35 12.20
C ASP A 248 17.53 11.29 12.55
N GLU A 249 16.53 11.07 11.70
CA GLU A 249 15.61 9.93 11.87
C GLU A 249 16.34 8.59 11.82
N ASN A 250 17.28 8.44 10.88
CA ASN A 250 18.12 7.26 10.79
C ASN A 250 18.99 7.05 12.05
N LYS A 251 19.58 8.12 12.61
CA LYS A 251 20.34 8.07 13.88
C LYS A 251 19.45 7.71 15.06
N LYS A 252 18.22 8.26 15.15
CA LYS A 252 17.24 7.93 16.19
C LYS A 252 16.90 6.44 16.19
N ILE A 253 16.58 5.89 15.02
CA ILE A 253 16.30 4.45 14.88
C ILE A 253 17.51 3.63 15.30
N PHE A 254 18.70 3.95 14.78
CA PHE A 254 19.91 3.21 15.15
C PHE A 254 20.17 3.25 16.67
N GLY A 255 20.01 4.40 17.31
CA GLY A 255 20.15 4.57 18.76
C GLY A 255 19.12 3.75 19.54
N ALA A 256 17.85 3.82 19.15
CA ALA A 256 16.77 3.07 19.78
C ALA A 256 16.98 1.54 19.66
N LEU A 257 17.40 1.07 18.47
CA LEU A 257 17.70 -0.34 18.23
C LEU A 257 18.92 -0.79 19.03
N LYS A 258 20.02 -0.02 19.05
CA LYS A 258 21.21 -0.36 19.83
C LYS A 258 20.89 -0.48 21.32
N LYS A 259 20.03 0.40 21.84
CA LYS A 259 19.64 0.46 23.25
C LYS A 259 18.64 -0.63 23.66
N HIS A 260 17.63 -0.91 22.82
CA HIS A 260 16.49 -1.74 23.20
C HIS A 260 16.42 -3.09 22.45
N LEU A 261 17.03 -3.20 21.27
CA LEU A 261 16.90 -4.33 20.34
C LEU A 261 18.23 -4.64 19.62
N SER A 262 19.28 -4.90 20.39
CA SER A 262 20.66 -4.99 19.87
C SER A 262 20.84 -5.95 18.69
N ARG A 263 20.12 -7.07 18.65
CA ARG A 263 20.11 -8.04 17.53
C ARG A 263 19.68 -7.45 16.18
N TYR A 264 18.91 -6.36 16.20
CA TYR A 264 18.44 -5.66 15.00
C TYR A 264 19.31 -4.46 14.65
N SER A 265 20.37 -4.12 15.41
CA SER A 265 21.17 -2.90 15.19
C SER A 265 21.75 -2.75 13.78
N TYR A 266 21.97 -3.87 13.08
CA TYR A 266 22.49 -3.93 11.71
C TYR A 266 21.55 -4.65 10.73
N LYS A 267 20.39 -5.12 11.20
CA LYS A 267 19.38 -5.84 10.42
C LYS A 267 18.08 -5.07 10.38
N TRP A 268 18.14 -3.85 9.83
CA TRP A 268 16.97 -2.99 9.67
C TRP A 268 17.03 -2.15 8.40
N LEU A 269 15.86 -1.70 7.94
CA LEU A 269 15.70 -0.71 6.89
C LEU A 269 14.73 0.37 7.36
N LEU A 270 15.06 1.64 7.14
CA LEU A 270 14.15 2.77 7.30
C LEU A 270 13.52 3.15 5.96
N VAL A 271 12.20 3.29 5.96
CA VAL A 271 11.39 3.79 4.84
C VAL A 271 10.74 5.11 5.28
N ILE A 272 11.09 6.23 4.65
CA ILE A 272 10.49 7.53 4.95
C ILE A 272 9.46 7.87 3.88
N TYR A 273 8.20 8.03 4.28
CA TYR A 273 7.12 8.51 3.42
C TYR A 273 7.00 10.03 3.58
N ASN A 274 7.20 10.78 2.50
CA ASN A 274 7.10 12.24 2.53
C ASN A 274 6.85 12.82 1.13
N THR A 275 5.86 13.70 0.95
CA THR A 275 5.59 14.33 -0.34
C THR A 275 6.43 15.59 -0.62
N GLN A 276 7.06 16.17 0.39
CA GLN A 276 7.75 17.46 0.33
C GLN A 276 9.24 17.29 0.62
N ILE A 277 10.03 16.88 -0.39
CA ILE A 277 11.49 16.71 -0.24
C ILE A 277 12.28 17.82 -0.96
N ILE A 278 13.47 18.13 -0.45
CA ILE A 278 14.50 18.83 -1.22
C ILE A 278 15.28 17.77 -2.02
N ASN A 279 15.68 18.06 -3.26
CA ASN A 279 16.38 17.08 -4.09
C ASN A 279 17.79 16.76 -3.51
N TYR A 280 17.91 15.67 -2.75
CA TYR A 280 19.18 15.16 -2.23
C TYR A 280 19.19 13.63 -2.20
N ARG A 281 20.39 13.06 -2.07
CA ARG A 281 20.60 11.63 -1.87
C ARG A 281 21.02 11.36 -0.43
N ILE A 282 20.46 10.29 0.15
CA ILE A 282 20.92 9.75 1.43
C ILE A 282 22.00 8.72 1.13
N ASP A 283 23.15 8.88 1.78
CA ASP A 283 24.31 8.00 1.57
C ASP A 283 24.16 6.67 2.32
N ASN A 284 23.31 6.63 3.36
CA ASN A 284 23.08 5.41 4.11
C ASN A 284 22.23 4.42 3.30
N PRO A 285 22.77 3.24 2.94
CA PRO A 285 22.04 2.26 2.15
C PRO A 285 20.84 1.63 2.86
N ARG A 286 20.73 1.78 4.19
CA ARG A 286 19.62 1.28 5.01
C ARG A 286 18.45 2.26 5.13
N CYS A 287 18.42 3.32 4.34
CA CYS A 287 17.34 4.29 4.33
C CYS A 287 16.83 4.49 2.90
N ILE A 288 15.52 4.39 2.72
CA ILE A 288 14.83 4.78 1.49
C ILE A 288 13.90 5.95 1.79
N ILE A 289 13.86 6.91 0.88
CA ILE A 289 12.84 7.96 0.87
C ILE A 289 11.88 7.64 -0.26
N LEU A 290 10.60 7.53 0.08
CA LEU A 290 9.51 7.50 -0.86
C LEU A 290 8.95 8.91 -0.93
N ASP A 291 9.44 9.68 -1.91
CA ASP A 291 8.87 10.97 -2.29
C ASP A 291 7.53 10.79 -3.02
N SER A 292 6.90 11.86 -3.52
CA SER A 292 5.64 11.70 -4.28
C SER A 292 5.77 10.69 -5.43
N ILE A 293 6.86 10.72 -6.20
CA ILE A 293 7.07 9.80 -7.31
C ILE A 293 7.33 8.37 -6.81
N GLY A 294 8.10 8.21 -5.73
CA GLY A 294 8.35 6.94 -5.07
C GLY A 294 7.08 6.33 -4.45
N MET A 295 6.22 7.17 -3.88
CA MET A 295 4.92 6.78 -3.34
C MET A 295 3.97 6.33 -4.47
N GLU A 296 3.92 7.05 -5.59
CA GLU A 296 3.17 6.61 -6.77
C GLU A 296 3.64 5.24 -7.28
N ARG A 297 4.95 5.02 -7.33
CA ARG A 297 5.53 3.72 -7.68
C ARG A 297 5.29 2.64 -6.64
N HIS A 298 5.19 2.98 -5.35
CA HIS A 298 5.00 2.00 -4.29
C HIS A 298 3.53 1.60 -4.13
N PHE A 299 2.64 2.59 -4.10
CA PHE A 299 1.20 2.42 -3.90
C PHE A 299 0.44 2.11 -5.19
N GLY A 300 0.96 2.57 -6.33
CA GLY A 300 0.23 2.59 -7.59
C GLY A 300 -0.68 3.81 -7.68
N PRO A 301 -1.07 4.19 -8.91
CA PRO A 301 -1.76 5.46 -9.15
C PRO A 301 -3.10 5.57 -8.39
N THR A 302 -3.88 4.49 -8.32
CA THR A 302 -5.15 4.46 -7.59
C THR A 302 -5.00 4.74 -6.09
N MET A 303 -3.97 4.16 -5.46
CA MET A 303 -3.80 4.22 -4.00
C MET A 303 -2.89 5.38 -3.57
N ALA A 304 -2.05 5.89 -4.45
CA ALA A 304 -1.20 7.05 -4.20
C ALA A 304 -2.01 8.33 -3.99
N GLU A 305 -3.05 8.57 -4.79
CA GLU A 305 -3.97 9.70 -4.59
C GLU A 305 -4.60 9.68 -3.18
N ARG A 306 -5.00 8.48 -2.74
CA ARG A 306 -5.52 8.26 -1.39
C ARG A 306 -4.46 8.54 -0.33
N ALA A 307 -3.26 8.02 -0.53
CA ALA A 307 -2.12 8.26 0.35
C ALA A 307 -1.82 9.76 0.49
N PHE A 308 -1.79 10.51 -0.61
CA PHE A 308 -1.53 11.95 -0.61
C PHE A 308 -2.63 12.74 0.09
N TYR A 309 -3.88 12.35 -0.05
CA TYR A 309 -4.97 12.97 0.68
C TYR A 309 -4.86 12.80 2.20
N LEU A 310 -4.59 11.57 2.63
CA LEU A 310 -4.40 11.25 4.05
C LEU A 310 -3.17 11.96 4.62
N LEU A 311 -2.11 12.08 3.82
CA LEU A 311 -0.87 12.74 4.22
C LEU A 311 -1.04 14.27 4.27
N GLU A 312 -1.47 14.92 3.18
CA GLU A 312 -1.38 16.38 3.04
C GLU A 312 -2.67 17.13 3.37
N HIS A 313 -3.83 16.46 3.44
CA HIS A 313 -5.16 17.08 3.55
C HIS A 313 -5.42 18.19 2.50
N ARG A 314 -4.76 18.12 1.33
CA ARG A 314 -4.71 19.23 0.37
C ARG A 314 -5.19 18.90 -1.04
N LYS A 315 -5.23 17.63 -1.44
CA LYS A 315 -5.64 17.24 -2.79
C LYS A 315 -6.99 16.56 -2.71
N VAL A 316 -8.04 17.28 -3.09
CA VAL A 316 -9.37 16.69 -3.31
C VAL A 316 -9.48 16.28 -4.77
N ASN A 317 -9.71 14.99 -5.02
CA ASN A 317 -9.80 14.48 -6.37
C ASN A 317 -11.23 14.04 -6.71
N ALA A 318 -11.94 14.87 -7.47
CA ALA A 318 -13.32 14.66 -7.88
C ALA A 318 -13.54 13.32 -8.61
N ASN A 319 -12.51 12.79 -9.27
CA ASN A 319 -12.59 11.52 -9.98
C ASN A 319 -12.50 10.31 -9.05
N PHE A 320 -11.91 10.44 -7.87
CA PHE A 320 -11.59 9.29 -7.00
C PHE A 320 -12.28 9.36 -5.63
N PHE A 321 -12.67 10.53 -5.16
CA PHE A 321 -13.15 10.69 -3.78
C PHE A 321 -14.65 10.46 -3.67
N ASP A 322 -15.11 10.06 -2.50
CA ASP A 322 -16.52 9.98 -2.18
C ASP A 322 -17.13 11.34 -1.81
N ALA A 323 -18.42 11.36 -1.49
CA ALA A 323 -19.11 12.62 -1.22
C ALA A 323 -18.62 13.28 0.08
N ASP A 324 -18.27 12.51 1.11
CA ASP A 324 -17.82 13.04 2.41
C ASP A 324 -16.39 13.59 2.29
N GLU A 325 -15.57 13.01 1.41
CA GLU A 325 -14.22 13.49 1.09
C GLU A 325 -14.22 14.70 0.18
N LEU A 326 -15.15 14.76 -0.78
CA LEU A 326 -15.34 15.95 -1.63
C LEU A 326 -15.78 17.17 -0.82
N GLN A 327 -16.57 16.96 0.25
CA GLN A 327 -16.99 18.03 1.17
C GLN A 327 -15.81 18.69 1.91
N GLN A 328 -14.64 18.05 1.97
CA GLN A 328 -13.45 18.66 2.57
C GLN A 328 -12.85 19.76 1.68
N ALA A 329 -13.26 19.88 0.40
CA ALA A 329 -12.91 21.02 -0.44
C ALA A 329 -13.76 22.25 -0.08
N ARG A 330 -13.10 23.39 0.14
CA ARG A 330 -13.77 24.66 0.43
C ARG A 330 -14.76 25.02 -0.69
N GLY A 331 -16.04 25.14 -0.36
CA GLY A 331 -17.11 25.51 -1.30
C GLY A 331 -17.89 24.34 -1.90
N ILE A 332 -17.53 23.10 -1.59
CA ILE A 332 -18.31 21.92 -1.98
C ILE A 332 -19.17 21.46 -0.79
N GLY A 333 -20.45 21.81 -0.80
CA GLY A 333 -21.42 21.28 0.18
C GLY A 333 -22.00 19.92 -0.24
N ASP A 334 -22.71 19.26 0.67
CA ASP A 334 -23.27 17.90 0.51
C ASP A 334 -24.00 17.70 -0.81
N THR A 335 -24.80 18.68 -1.24
CA THR A 335 -25.54 18.66 -2.49
C THR A 335 -24.60 18.57 -3.70
N TYR A 336 -23.57 19.41 -3.75
CA TYR A 336 -22.61 19.43 -4.85
C TYR A 336 -21.69 18.22 -4.84
N ALA A 337 -21.23 17.78 -3.66
CA ALA A 337 -20.45 16.54 -3.54
C ALA A 337 -21.26 15.33 -4.03
N SER A 338 -22.52 15.23 -3.62
CA SER A 338 -23.43 14.17 -4.07
C SER A 338 -23.65 14.22 -5.58
N LEU A 339 -23.82 15.41 -6.16
CA LEU A 339 -23.97 15.61 -7.60
C LEU A 339 -22.70 15.23 -8.37
N ILE A 340 -21.50 15.59 -7.90
CA ILE A 340 -20.23 15.18 -8.52
C ILE A 340 -20.11 13.65 -8.51
N VAL A 341 -20.42 13.02 -7.38
CA VAL A 341 -20.40 11.56 -7.27
C VAL A 341 -21.50 10.91 -8.13
N GLU A 342 -22.66 11.55 -8.28
CA GLU A 342 -23.76 11.08 -9.11
C GLU A 342 -23.48 11.24 -10.60
N GLU A 343 -22.90 12.36 -11.02
CA GLU A 343 -22.49 12.59 -12.39
C GLU A 343 -21.36 11.66 -12.79
N ARG A 344 -20.34 11.45 -11.94
CA ARG A 344 -19.33 10.38 -12.16
C ARG A 344 -19.97 9.00 -12.35
N LYS A 345 -21.14 8.77 -11.72
CA LYS A 345 -21.89 7.51 -11.85
C LYS A 345 -22.71 7.43 -13.14
N LYS A 346 -22.95 8.54 -13.82
CA LYS A 346 -23.71 8.64 -15.09
C LYS A 346 -22.78 8.76 -16.30
N SER A 347 -21.68 9.50 -16.14
CA SER A 347 -20.60 9.58 -17.10
C SER A 347 -19.68 8.37 -16.93
N SER A 348 -19.88 7.32 -17.72
CA SER A 348 -18.68 6.79 -18.37
C SER A 348 -18.13 8.01 -19.13
N PHE A 349 -16.90 8.43 -18.84
CA PHE A 349 -16.27 9.50 -19.60
C PHE A 349 -16.11 8.99 -21.04
N LYS A 350 -17.18 9.14 -21.83
CA LYS A 350 -17.12 9.18 -23.27
C LYS A 350 -16.49 10.52 -23.60
N ASP A 351 -15.45 10.48 -24.41
CA ASP A 351 -14.79 11.64 -25.00
C ASP A 351 -15.77 12.75 -25.42
#